data_AF-G2MEE6-F1
#
_entry.id   AF-G2MEE6-F1
#
_cell.length_a   1.000
_cell.length_b   1.000
_cell.length_c   1.000
_cell.angle_alpha   90.00
_cell.angle_beta   90.00
_cell.angle_gamma   90.00
#
_symmetry.space_group_name_H-M   'P 1'
#
loop_
_entity.id
_entity.type
_entity.pdbx_description
1 polymer ?
#
loop_
_entity_poly.entity_id
_entity_poly.type
_entity_poly.pdbx_seq_one_letter_code
_entity_poly.pdbx_strand_id
1 'polypeptide(L)'
;MRFFFFFVKMRQKNVFEARGKNEKHLSNATQKAHAIFYVTKKPTPPQKGEEGKEGTIEKIQKQLDSQTEVWTIFNKPINNPRAFKDGLIDENEKESLKILNEEMKNILGKHYMGHQIVSAQMAFYGLSSALLPESDFYKNKQKFLEVFKEEELLLYKSRFKQLGGFITETLLQNLRKKKS
;
A
#
# COMPACT_ATOMS: atom_id res chain seq x y z
N MET A 1 -5.48 7.26 -15.22
CA MET A 1 -5.61 6.22 -14.17
C MET A 1 -5.35 6.89 -12.82
N ARG A 2 -6.34 6.94 -11.91
CA ARG A 2 -6.22 7.57 -10.58
C ARG A 2 -5.24 6.78 -9.72
N PHE A 3 -4.11 7.37 -9.34
CA PHE A 3 -3.24 6.85 -8.30
C PHE A 3 -3.90 7.12 -6.94
N PHE A 4 -4.14 6.06 -6.15
CA PHE A 4 -4.65 6.18 -4.79
C PHE A 4 -3.47 6.13 -3.81
N PHE A 5 -3.18 7.25 -3.17
CA PHE A 5 -2.33 7.25 -1.98
C PHE A 5 -3.19 6.86 -0.78
N PHE A 6 -2.80 5.81 -0.06
CA PHE A 6 -3.42 5.48 1.21
C PHE A 6 -2.57 6.06 2.34
N PHE A 7 -2.99 7.22 2.84
CA PHE A 7 -2.42 7.80 4.05
C PHE A 7 -3.05 7.12 5.25
N VAL A 8 -2.32 6.21 5.89
CA VAL A 8 -2.73 5.70 7.20
C VAL A 8 -2.41 6.77 8.24
N LYS A 9 -3.35 7.70 8.43
CA LYS A 9 -3.32 8.69 9.51
C LYS A 9 -4.18 8.17 10.66
N MET A 10 -3.57 7.44 11.59
CA MET A 10 -4.26 7.07 12.83
C MET A 10 -4.32 8.28 13.76
N ARG A 11 -5.53 8.82 13.94
CA ARG A 11 -5.84 9.95 14.83
C ARG A 11 -5.59 9.52 16.28
N GLN A 12 -4.67 10.18 16.98
CA GLN A 12 -4.57 10.07 18.42
C GLN A 12 -5.71 10.91 19.02
N LYS A 13 -6.60 10.28 19.79
CA LYS A 13 -7.35 10.98 20.84
C LYS A 13 -6.41 11.02 22.04
N ASN A 14 -5.96 12.21 22.42
CA ASN A 14 -5.71 12.53 23.82
C ASN A 14 -6.07 14.00 24.06
N VAL A 15 -6.76 14.16 25.17
CA VAL A 15 -7.37 15.37 25.73
C VAL A 15 -6.30 16.36 26.12
N PHE A 16 -6.50 17.65 25.82
CA PHE A 16 -6.16 18.74 26.74
C PHE A 16 -7.06 19.94 26.42
N GLU A 17 -7.90 20.31 27.38
CA GLU A 17 -8.52 21.63 27.42
C GLU A 17 -7.44 22.68 27.55
N ALA A 18 -7.44 23.68 26.66
CA ALA A 18 -6.95 25.01 26.98
C ALA A 18 -7.70 26.02 26.09
N ARG A 19 -8.61 26.76 26.73
CA ARG A 19 -9.20 27.99 26.19
C ARG A 19 -8.07 28.99 25.90
N GLY A 20 -8.12 29.65 24.74
CA GLY A 20 -7.35 30.88 24.53
C GLY A 20 -6.72 31.04 23.16
N LYS A 21 -7.33 31.92 22.36
CA LYS A 21 -6.77 32.75 21.27
C LYS A 21 -5.30 32.49 20.90
N ASN A 22 -5.06 31.98 19.69
CA ASN A 22 -4.11 32.52 18.70
C ASN A 22 -3.96 31.56 17.50
N GLU A 23 -4.28 32.04 16.30
CA GLU A 23 -4.30 31.31 15.02
C GLU A 23 -2.90 30.88 14.50
N LYS A 24 -1.83 30.96 15.33
CA LYS A 24 -0.47 30.49 15.00
C LYS A 24 -0.09 29.14 15.62
N HIS A 25 -0.97 28.51 16.40
CA HIS A 25 -0.68 27.23 17.07
C HIS A 25 -1.30 25.98 16.42
N LEU A 26 -1.97 26.10 15.26
CA LEU A 26 -2.57 24.94 14.59
C LEU A 26 -1.62 24.16 13.65
N SER A 27 -0.40 24.63 13.37
CA SER A 27 0.51 23.97 12.43
C SER A 27 1.37 22.85 13.03
N ASN A 28 1.47 22.75 14.36
CA ASN A 28 2.46 21.87 15.02
C ASN A 28 1.88 20.63 15.68
N ALA A 29 0.56 20.39 15.63
CA ALA A 29 -0.06 19.29 16.36
C ALA A 29 -0.49 18.08 15.52
N THR A 30 -0.57 18.13 14.16
CA THR A 30 -1.36 17.09 13.45
C THR A 30 -1.07 16.77 11.98
N GLN A 31 0.15 16.83 11.43
CA GLN A 31 0.29 16.69 9.95
C GLN A 31 1.34 15.76 9.34
N LYS A 32 1.89 14.77 10.06
CA LYS A 32 2.85 13.85 9.44
C LYS A 32 2.46 12.38 9.54
N ALA A 33 2.53 11.69 8.41
CA ALA A 33 2.21 10.28 8.31
C ALA A 33 3.40 9.48 8.85
N HIS A 34 3.12 8.54 9.75
CA HIS A 34 4.19 7.69 10.28
C HIS A 34 4.59 6.60 9.28
N ALA A 35 3.66 6.23 8.38
CA ALA A 35 3.90 5.39 7.23
C ALA A 35 3.16 5.96 6.01
N ILE A 36 3.82 5.96 4.85
CA ILE A 36 3.27 6.30 3.54
C ILE A 36 3.32 5.06 2.66
N PHE A 37 2.18 4.69 2.09
CA PHE A 37 2.10 3.62 1.10
C PHE A 37 2.03 4.19 -0.31
N TYR A 38 3.05 3.87 -1.11
CA TYR A 38 3.02 4.08 -2.55
C TYR A 38 2.43 2.83 -3.22
N VAL A 39 1.17 2.89 -3.62
CA VAL A 39 0.47 1.75 -4.25
C VAL A 39 0.61 1.83 -5.77
N THR A 40 1.14 0.78 -6.39
CA THR A 40 1.34 0.71 -7.84
C THR A 40 0.95 -0.65 -8.41
N LYS A 41 0.47 -0.66 -9.65
CA LYS A 41 0.20 -1.88 -10.44
C LYS A 41 1.39 -2.29 -11.32
N LYS A 42 2.39 -1.43 -11.45
CA LYS A 42 3.58 -1.67 -12.25
C LYS A 42 4.78 -1.84 -11.32
N PRO A 43 5.65 -2.82 -11.55
CA PRO A 43 6.86 -3.02 -10.74
C PRO A 43 7.96 -2.05 -11.17
N THR A 44 7.59 -0.82 -11.52
CA THR A 44 8.50 0.21 -12.02
C THR A 44 8.49 1.40 -11.07
N PRO A 45 9.66 2.00 -10.81
CA PRO A 45 9.75 3.21 -9.98
C PRO A 45 8.85 4.34 -10.51
N PRO A 46 8.32 5.18 -9.62
CA PRO A 46 7.51 6.33 -10.02
C PRO A 46 8.34 7.30 -10.86
N GLN A 47 7.76 7.81 -11.95
CA GLN A 47 8.39 8.89 -12.71
C GLN A 47 8.47 10.17 -11.86
N LYS A 48 9.63 10.83 -11.93
CA LYS A 48 9.75 12.23 -11.47
C LYS A 48 8.86 13.12 -12.32
N GLY A 49 8.43 14.23 -11.74
CA GLY A 49 7.67 15.22 -12.48
C GLY A 49 8.46 15.81 -13.65
N GLU A 50 7.77 16.20 -14.71
CA GLU A 50 8.34 17.06 -15.76
C GLU A 50 8.62 18.47 -15.19
N GLU A 51 9.49 19.25 -15.83
CA GLU A 51 9.76 20.64 -15.44
C GLU A 51 8.45 21.42 -15.24
N GLY A 52 8.24 21.92 -14.01
CA GLY A 52 7.04 22.69 -13.64
C GLY A 52 5.85 21.87 -13.13
N LYS A 53 5.92 20.53 -13.03
CA LYS A 53 4.87 19.69 -12.44
C LYS A 53 5.41 18.75 -11.37
N GLU A 54 4.75 18.70 -10.22
CA GLU A 54 5.12 17.77 -9.16
C GLU A 54 4.71 16.33 -9.50
N GLY A 55 5.71 15.47 -9.62
CA GLY A 55 5.55 14.03 -9.77
C GLY A 55 5.20 13.34 -8.45
N THR A 56 5.19 12.01 -8.51
CA THR A 56 4.80 11.19 -7.36
C THR A 56 5.87 11.24 -6.26
N ILE A 57 7.14 11.31 -6.64
CA ILE A 57 8.28 11.38 -5.73
C ILE A 57 8.24 12.67 -4.92
N GLU A 58 8.03 13.79 -5.58
CA GLU A 58 8.03 15.12 -4.97
C GLU A 58 6.91 15.23 -3.93
N LYS A 59 5.74 14.63 -4.21
CA LYS A 59 4.62 14.55 -3.27
C LYS A 59 4.95 13.72 -2.03
N ILE A 60 5.65 12.60 -2.19
CA ILE A 60 6.10 11.77 -1.06
C ILE A 60 7.10 12.58 -0.22
N GLN A 61 8.11 13.18 -0.86
CA GLN A 61 9.17 13.94 -0.18
C GLN A 61 8.62 15.10 0.67
N LYS A 62 7.61 15.82 0.20
CA LYS A 62 6.94 16.89 0.96
C LYS A 62 6.30 16.44 2.28
N GLN A 63 5.98 15.15 2.38
CA GLN A 63 5.28 14.57 3.53
C GLN A 63 6.22 13.79 4.45
N LEU A 64 7.51 13.70 4.12
CA LEU A 64 8.51 13.03 4.95
C LEU A 64 8.84 13.88 6.19
N ASP A 65 8.86 13.23 7.35
CA ASP A 65 9.68 13.64 8.49
C ASP A 65 10.73 12.60 8.82
N SER A 66 11.54 12.89 9.84
CA SER A 66 12.59 12.01 10.36
C SER A 66 12.12 10.60 10.72
N GLN A 67 10.82 10.42 11.02
CA GLN A 67 10.22 9.16 11.47
C GLN A 67 9.38 8.46 10.39
N THR A 68 8.99 9.14 9.32
CA THR A 68 8.16 8.60 8.24
C THR A 68 8.84 7.41 7.55
N GLU A 69 8.11 6.30 7.48
CA GLU A 69 8.46 5.15 6.66
C GLU A 69 7.70 5.18 5.34
N VAL A 70 8.38 4.91 4.24
CA VAL A 70 7.76 4.76 2.92
C VAL A 70 7.87 3.32 2.49
N TRP A 71 6.73 2.75 2.11
CA TRP A 71 6.60 1.38 1.65
C TRP A 71 5.90 1.36 0.30
N THR A 72 6.45 0.63 -0.66
CA THR A 72 5.77 0.35 -1.92
C THR A 72 4.81 -0.81 -1.74
N ILE A 73 3.56 -0.69 -2.19
CA ILE A 73 2.65 -1.83 -2.34
C ILE A 73 2.51 -2.11 -3.83
N PHE A 74 3.15 -3.18 -4.28
CA PHE A 74 2.94 -3.71 -5.62
C PHE A 74 1.63 -4.51 -5.62
N ASN A 75 0.56 -3.86 -6.07
CA ASN A 75 -0.75 -4.47 -6.24
C ASN A 75 -0.83 -5.13 -7.62
N LYS A 76 -0.38 -6.38 -7.70
CA LYS A 76 -0.35 -7.15 -8.93
C LYS A 76 -1.79 -7.34 -9.45
N PRO A 77 -2.10 -6.83 -10.65
CA PRO A 77 -3.39 -7.09 -11.28
C PRO A 77 -3.43 -8.56 -11.72
N ILE A 78 -4.40 -9.31 -11.19
CA ILE A 78 -4.68 -10.68 -11.63
C ILE A 78 -6.12 -10.67 -12.13
N ASN A 79 -6.28 -10.50 -13.44
CA ASN A 79 -7.59 -10.46 -14.09
C ASN A 79 -8.07 -11.83 -14.56
N ASN A 80 -7.16 -12.81 -14.63
CA ASN A 80 -7.44 -14.17 -15.06
C ASN A 80 -6.73 -15.14 -14.09
N PRO A 81 -7.42 -16.16 -13.55
CA PRO A 81 -6.82 -17.13 -12.64
C PRO A 81 -5.60 -17.86 -13.25
N ARG A 82 -5.56 -18.03 -14.58
CA ARG A 82 -4.42 -18.65 -15.29
C ARG A 82 -3.12 -17.84 -15.17
N ALA A 83 -3.21 -16.53 -14.94
CA ALA A 83 -2.04 -15.68 -14.74
C ALA A 83 -1.29 -16.00 -13.43
N PHE A 84 -1.87 -16.84 -12.57
CA PHE A 84 -1.27 -17.26 -11.30
C PHE A 84 -0.49 -18.59 -11.39
N LYS A 85 -0.34 -19.18 -12.59
CA LYS A 85 0.25 -20.52 -12.76
C LYS A 85 1.61 -20.69 -12.05
N ASP A 86 2.45 -19.67 -12.12
CA ASP A 86 3.83 -19.69 -11.60
C ASP A 86 3.97 -18.93 -10.26
N GLY A 87 2.85 -18.60 -9.63
CA GLY A 87 2.77 -17.81 -8.40
C GLY A 87 2.27 -16.38 -8.64
N LEU A 88 2.32 -15.56 -7.59
CA LEU A 88 1.76 -14.20 -7.64
C LEU A 88 2.60 -13.25 -8.50
N ILE A 89 3.92 -13.44 -8.55
CA ILE A 89 4.85 -12.67 -9.38
C ILE A 89 5.85 -13.60 -10.05
N ASP A 90 6.26 -13.24 -11.26
CA ASP A 90 7.28 -13.97 -12.03
C ASP A 90 8.71 -13.43 -11.77
N GLU A 91 9.73 -14.06 -12.38
CA GLU A 91 11.13 -13.65 -12.22
C GLU A 91 11.43 -12.26 -12.79
N ASN A 92 10.78 -11.87 -13.89
CA ASN A 92 10.98 -10.55 -14.48
C ASN A 92 10.42 -9.45 -13.56
N GLU A 93 9.29 -9.71 -12.93
CA GLU A 93 8.70 -8.82 -11.94
C GLU A 93 9.54 -8.74 -10.66
N LYS A 94 10.11 -9.87 -10.20
CA LYS A 94 11.07 -9.85 -9.09
C LYS A 94 12.25 -8.95 -9.40
N GLU A 95 12.83 -9.05 -10.59
CA GLU A 95 13.97 -8.22 -10.99
C GLU A 95 13.58 -6.74 -11.10
N SER A 96 12.42 -6.46 -11.72
CA SER A 96 11.88 -5.09 -11.80
C SER A 96 11.65 -4.47 -10.42
N LEU A 97 11.19 -5.26 -9.44
CA LEU A 97 11.00 -4.83 -8.06
C LEU A 97 12.32 -4.58 -7.30
N LYS A 98 13.41 -5.27 -7.67
CA LYS A 98 14.75 -4.95 -7.14
C LYS A 98 15.19 -3.57 -7.63
N ILE A 99 15.09 -3.32 -8.94
CA ILE A 99 15.41 -2.01 -9.55
C ILE A 99 14.56 -0.91 -8.91
N LEU A 100 13.25 -1.12 -8.76
CA LEU A 100 12.35 -0.20 -8.06
C LEU A 100 12.85 0.09 -6.64
N ASN A 101 13.23 -0.94 -5.90
CA ASN A 101 13.72 -0.77 -4.53
C ASN A 101 14.99 0.06 -4.46
N GLU A 102 15.95 -0.20 -5.35
CA GLU A 102 17.21 0.55 -5.43
C GLU A 102 16.96 2.01 -5.76
N GLU A 103 16.14 2.30 -6.77
CA GLU A 103 15.80 3.68 -7.13
C GLU A 103 15.07 4.42 -6.01
N MET A 104 14.06 3.78 -5.42
CA MET A 104 13.32 4.36 -4.29
C MET A 104 14.23 4.60 -3.08
N LYS A 105 15.22 3.71 -2.85
CA LYS A 105 16.23 3.88 -1.81
C LYS A 105 17.17 5.05 -2.11
N ASN A 106 17.59 5.21 -3.36
CA ASN A 106 18.42 6.33 -3.78
C ASN A 106 17.70 7.67 -3.62
N ILE A 107 16.39 7.70 -3.89
CA ILE A 107 15.58 8.93 -3.85
C ILE A 107 15.14 9.31 -2.42
N LEU A 108 14.73 8.33 -1.61
CA LEU A 108 14.11 8.55 -0.30
C LEU A 108 15.03 8.18 0.87
N GLY A 109 16.20 7.61 0.60
CA GLY A 109 17.23 7.28 1.58
C GLY A 109 16.71 6.37 2.70
N LYS A 110 16.94 6.79 3.94
CA LYS A 110 16.53 6.04 5.13
C LYS A 110 15.02 5.88 5.28
N HIS A 111 14.21 6.72 4.62
CA HIS A 111 12.76 6.67 4.72
C HIS A 111 12.17 5.48 3.97
N TYR A 112 12.83 5.01 2.91
CA TYR A 112 12.33 3.85 2.15
C TYR A 112 12.71 2.53 2.81
N MET A 113 11.69 1.72 3.07
CA MET A 113 11.79 0.47 3.80
C MET A 113 11.58 -0.78 2.94
N GLY A 114 11.26 -0.61 1.65
CA GLY A 114 11.07 -1.70 0.70
C GLY A 114 9.64 -1.80 0.20
N HIS A 115 9.27 -3.00 -0.27
CA HIS A 115 7.97 -3.25 -0.89
C HIS A 115 7.23 -4.42 -0.25
N GLN A 116 5.91 -4.40 -0.40
CA GLN A 116 5.00 -5.51 -0.16
C GLN A 116 4.29 -5.86 -1.46
N ILE A 117 4.00 -7.15 -1.66
CA ILE A 117 3.34 -7.66 -2.86
C ILE A 117 1.98 -8.18 -2.46
N VAL A 118 0.93 -7.76 -3.17
CA VAL A 118 -0.44 -8.20 -2.92
C VAL A 118 -1.22 -8.27 -4.22
N SER A 119 -2.26 -9.10 -4.29
CA SER A 119 -3.34 -8.91 -5.27
C SER A 119 -4.64 -8.58 -4.54
N ALA A 120 -4.95 -7.29 -4.42
CA ALA A 120 -6.15 -6.85 -3.74
C ALA A 120 -7.44 -7.37 -4.42
N GLN A 121 -7.39 -7.61 -5.73
CA GLN A 121 -8.51 -8.16 -6.49
C GLN A 121 -8.80 -9.63 -6.13
N MET A 122 -7.76 -10.47 -6.06
CA MET A 122 -7.92 -11.85 -5.60
C MET A 122 -8.41 -11.90 -4.15
N ALA A 123 -7.86 -11.02 -3.29
CA ALA A 123 -8.31 -10.89 -1.92
C ALA A 123 -9.78 -10.47 -1.84
N PHE A 124 -10.20 -9.51 -2.67
CA PHE A 124 -11.59 -9.08 -2.76
C PHE A 124 -12.52 -10.25 -3.12
N TYR A 125 -12.17 -11.08 -4.09
CA TYR A 125 -12.97 -12.25 -4.44
C TYR A 125 -13.07 -13.25 -3.29
N GLY A 126 -11.99 -13.50 -2.56
CA GLY A 126 -11.99 -14.37 -1.38
C GLY A 126 -12.72 -13.81 -0.15
N LEU A 127 -12.94 -12.49 -0.06
CA LEU A 127 -13.66 -11.85 1.07
C LEU A 127 -15.12 -11.52 0.76
N SER A 128 -15.45 -11.32 -0.52
CA SER A 128 -16.79 -10.88 -0.92
C SER A 128 -17.82 -11.97 -0.67
N SER A 129 -18.82 -11.71 0.18
CA SER A 129 -19.91 -12.65 0.47
C SER A 129 -21.19 -12.36 -0.33
N ALA A 130 -21.44 -11.10 -0.68
CA ALA A 130 -22.69 -10.65 -1.30
C ALA A 130 -22.42 -9.89 -2.62
N LEU A 131 -22.09 -10.62 -3.68
CA LEU A 131 -21.97 -10.06 -5.03
C LEU A 131 -23.27 -10.31 -5.82
N LEU A 132 -23.73 -9.31 -6.56
CA LEU A 132 -24.90 -9.44 -7.43
C LEU A 132 -24.62 -10.46 -8.55
N PRO A 133 -25.48 -11.47 -8.78
CA PRO A 133 -25.24 -12.50 -9.80
C PRO A 133 -25.01 -11.97 -11.21
N GLU A 134 -25.66 -10.86 -11.61
CA GLU A 134 -25.46 -10.29 -12.94
C GLU A 134 -24.12 -9.52 -13.10
N SER A 135 -23.47 -9.18 -11.99
CA SER A 135 -22.25 -8.35 -11.99
C SER A 135 -21.04 -9.08 -12.56
N ASP A 136 -20.16 -8.33 -13.22
CA ASP A 136 -18.88 -8.85 -13.69
C ASP A 136 -18.00 -9.34 -12.54
N PHE A 137 -18.13 -8.75 -11.34
CA PHE A 137 -17.42 -9.22 -10.16
C PHE A 137 -17.84 -10.63 -9.76
N TYR A 138 -19.15 -10.93 -9.76
CA TYR A 138 -19.64 -12.28 -9.47
C TYR A 138 -19.12 -13.28 -10.50
N LYS A 139 -19.28 -12.98 -11.80
CA LYS A 139 -18.82 -13.84 -12.90
C LYS A 139 -17.31 -14.10 -12.82
N ASN A 140 -16.53 -13.07 -12.53
CA ASN A 140 -15.08 -13.23 -12.39
C ASN A 140 -14.71 -14.02 -11.13
N LYS A 141 -15.37 -13.76 -9.99
CA LYS A 141 -15.17 -14.57 -8.77
C LYS A 141 -15.38 -16.07 -9.05
N GLN A 142 -16.44 -16.45 -9.78
CA GLN A 142 -16.70 -17.85 -10.13
C GLN A 142 -15.55 -18.47 -10.95
N LYS A 143 -15.04 -17.76 -11.97
CA LYS A 143 -13.87 -18.22 -12.74
C LYS A 143 -12.63 -18.47 -11.87
N PHE A 144 -12.42 -17.63 -10.86
CA PHE A 144 -11.33 -17.84 -9.90
C PHE A 144 -11.60 -19.07 -9.03
N LEU A 145 -12.82 -19.24 -8.52
CA LEU A 145 -13.18 -20.41 -7.70
C LEU A 145 -13.17 -21.73 -8.48
N GLU A 146 -13.44 -21.73 -9.78
CA GLU A 146 -13.27 -22.93 -10.62
C GLU A 146 -11.82 -23.47 -10.60
N VAL A 147 -10.83 -22.57 -10.51
CA VAL A 147 -9.40 -22.93 -10.51
C VAL A 147 -8.87 -23.18 -9.11
N PHE A 148 -9.19 -22.29 -8.16
CA PHE A 148 -8.64 -22.32 -6.81
C PHE A 148 -9.49 -23.14 -5.83
N LYS A 149 -10.73 -23.47 -6.19
CA LYS A 149 -11.71 -24.28 -5.44
C LYS A 149 -12.20 -23.69 -4.12
N GLU A 150 -11.36 -22.92 -3.43
CA GLU A 150 -11.64 -22.40 -2.09
C GLU A 150 -11.36 -20.88 -2.01
N GLU A 151 -12.27 -20.15 -1.36
CA GLU A 151 -12.14 -18.71 -1.11
C GLU A 151 -10.93 -18.40 -0.22
N GLU A 152 -10.66 -19.25 0.77
CA GLU A 152 -9.51 -19.11 1.65
C GLU A 152 -8.19 -19.22 0.87
N LEU A 153 -8.14 -20.06 -0.17
CA LEU A 153 -6.97 -20.17 -1.02
C LEU A 153 -6.74 -18.87 -1.79
N LEU A 154 -7.78 -18.17 -2.26
CA LEU A 154 -7.66 -16.84 -2.88
C LEU A 154 -7.06 -15.83 -1.90
N LEU A 155 -7.48 -15.85 -0.64
CA LEU A 155 -6.94 -14.97 0.41
C LEU A 155 -5.49 -15.26 0.75
N TYR A 156 -5.12 -16.54 0.81
CA TYR A 156 -3.74 -16.95 1.07
C TYR A 156 -2.83 -16.58 -0.11
N LYS A 157 -3.22 -16.97 -1.33
CA LYS A 157 -2.45 -16.77 -2.56
C LYS A 157 -2.30 -15.30 -2.96
N SER A 158 -3.28 -14.46 -2.61
CA SER A 158 -3.20 -13.00 -2.81
C SER A 158 -2.19 -12.29 -1.90
N ARG A 159 -1.61 -12.98 -0.90
CA ARG A 159 -0.76 -12.42 0.16
C ARG A 159 -1.44 -11.35 1.01
N PHE A 160 -2.77 -11.29 1.01
CA PHE A 160 -3.50 -10.26 1.74
C PHE A 160 -3.41 -10.44 3.27
N LYS A 161 -3.48 -11.69 3.76
CA LYS A 161 -3.25 -11.98 5.19
C LYS A 161 -1.84 -11.54 5.63
N GLN A 162 -0.82 -11.76 4.79
CA GLN A 162 0.56 -11.34 5.05
C GLN A 162 0.69 -9.82 5.11
N LEU A 163 0.03 -9.09 4.20
CA LEU A 163 -0.03 -7.63 4.25
C LEU A 163 -0.71 -7.13 5.54
N GLY A 164 -1.80 -7.77 5.96
CA GLY A 164 -2.47 -7.47 7.23
C GLY A 164 -1.58 -7.69 8.45
N GLY A 165 -0.87 -8.83 8.50
CA GLY A 165 0.12 -9.13 9.53
C GLY A 165 1.25 -8.10 9.54
N PHE A 166 1.82 -7.77 8.38
CA PHE A 166 2.86 -6.75 8.26
C PHE A 166 2.40 -5.37 8.77
N ILE A 167 1.17 -4.95 8.47
CA ILE A 167 0.63 -3.67 8.96
C ILE A 167 0.45 -3.70 10.48
N THR A 168 -0.06 -4.80 11.02
CA THR A 168 -0.44 -4.90 12.44
C THR A 168 0.74 -5.22 13.36
N GLU A 169 1.71 -5.99 12.89
CA GLU A 169 2.86 -6.42 13.69
C GLU A 169 4.05 -5.50 13.44
N THR A 170 4.50 -5.37 12.19
CA THR A 170 5.71 -4.60 11.89
C THR A 170 5.47 -3.11 12.02
N LEU A 171 4.48 -2.57 11.31
CA LEU A 171 4.25 -1.13 11.31
C LEU A 171 3.80 -0.64 12.68
N LEU A 172 2.77 -1.26 13.30
CA LEU A 172 2.32 -0.80 14.62
C LEU A 172 3.40 -0.92 15.72
N GLN A 173 4.26 -1.94 15.69
CA GLN A 173 5.36 -2.02 16.66
C GLN A 173 6.41 -0.93 16.42
N ASN A 174 6.79 -0.66 15.17
CA ASN A 174 7.69 0.44 14.84
C ASN A 174 7.12 1.79 15.31
N LEU A 175 5.80 1.99 15.17
CA LEU A 175 5.12 3.17 15.70
C LEU A 175 5.24 3.29 17.22
N ARG A 176 5.10 2.19 17.96
CA ARG A 176 5.20 2.19 19.43
C ARG A 176 6.62 2.49 19.89
N LYS A 177 7.62 1.90 19.24
CA LYS A 177 9.05 2.11 19.58
C LYS A 177 9.52 3.54 19.36
N LYS A 178 9.03 4.23 18.32
CA LYS A 178 9.40 5.63 18.02
C LYS A 178 8.78 6.67 18.95
N LYS A 179 7.89 6.26 19.86
CA LYS A 179 7.22 7.09 20.87
C LYS A 179 7.76 6.88 22.29
N SER A 180 8.65 5.92 22.48
CA SER A 180 9.42 5.70 23.72
C SER A 180 10.73 6.45 23.65
#